data_AF-A0A1L7XWR5-F1
#
_entry.id   AF-A0A1L7XWR5-F1
#
_cell.length_a   1.000
_cell.length_b   1.000
_cell.length_c   1.000
_cell.angle_alpha   90.00
_cell.angle_beta   90.00
_cell.angle_gamma   90.00
#
_symmetry.space_group_name_H-M   'P 1'
#
loop_
_entity.id
_entity.type
_entity.pdbx_description
1 polymer ?
#
loop_
_entity_poly.entity_id
_entity_poly.type
_entity_poly.pdbx_seq_one_letter_code
_entity_poly.pdbx_strand_id
1 'polypeptide(L)'
;MDVSDPLSPNYGKHWSPEKVSISSKMSTSNKKQLVETFASSEAQSLLKTEYREYEHLGTSKRSVGCEEYSVPADLRRHIDYVTPTVNTAVIIKRSSNRWGGRPEMTPNTNLPPPIIPGKLTKRDSGGYFIGLGNFQLLSCPEHPRLLADIPRSTYAVVEYNSQGYYAPDLFSFLANLVTVTNYANYDPTVYVMSDANMYQGSPNFDDYGEGNLDVQVAQGLVYPAHTMYYQLNDDDVFLDAVDASYCSVGKAGSNCGTIPIADVIGVSWGGEETPGNAYQTRTCNEYMKLGLLGTTMLYASGDNGVGDGCTTFQIDFSASCLSDLPVVSASAPVAIPC
;
A
#
# COMPACT_ATOMS: atom_id res chain seq x y z
N MET A 1 -8.73 18.37 8.02
CA MET A 1 -9.07 19.40 7.00
C MET A 1 -8.29 20.69 7.17
N ASP A 2 -8.22 21.31 8.34
CA ASP A 2 -7.56 22.62 8.53
C ASP A 2 -6.11 22.71 8.00
N VAL A 3 -5.29 21.66 8.15
CA VAL A 3 -3.89 21.66 7.68
C VAL A 3 -3.72 21.23 6.21
N SER A 4 -4.78 20.73 5.59
CA SER A 4 -4.78 20.15 4.24
C SER A 4 -5.59 20.94 3.22
N ASP A 5 -6.44 21.86 3.66
CA ASP A 5 -7.20 22.76 2.78
C ASP A 5 -6.29 23.90 2.30
N PRO A 6 -6.04 24.05 0.99
CA PRO A 6 -5.18 25.11 0.45
C PRO A 6 -5.70 26.53 0.72
N LEU A 7 -6.98 26.69 1.07
CA LEU A 7 -7.57 27.97 1.45
C LEU A 7 -7.42 28.29 2.94
N SER A 8 -7.01 27.32 3.76
CA SER A 8 -6.81 27.53 5.20
C SER A 8 -5.53 28.33 5.48
N PRO A 9 -5.55 29.27 6.44
CA PRO A 9 -4.31 29.89 6.95
C PRO A 9 -3.36 28.89 7.63
N ASN A 10 -3.81 27.66 7.89
CA ASN A 10 -3.01 26.57 8.46
C ASN A 10 -2.56 25.53 7.43
N TYR A 11 -2.79 25.75 6.14
CA TYR A 11 -2.32 24.85 5.08
C TYR A 11 -0.81 24.57 5.21
N GLY A 12 -0.44 23.29 5.16
CA GLY A 12 0.94 22.83 5.29
C GLY A 12 1.52 22.91 6.72
N LYS A 13 0.77 23.42 7.70
CA LYS A 13 1.19 23.45 9.11
C LYS A 13 0.82 22.12 9.79
N HIS A 14 1.43 21.04 9.30
CA HIS A 14 1.26 19.68 9.81
C HIS A 14 1.63 19.58 11.31
N TRP A 15 1.07 18.58 11.97
CA TRP A 15 1.17 18.38 13.41
C TRP A 15 2.41 17.56 13.75
N SER A 16 3.01 17.81 14.92
CA SER A 16 4.08 16.95 15.43
C SER A 16 3.52 15.58 15.86
N PRO A 17 4.35 14.52 15.88
CA PRO A 17 3.98 13.24 16.45
C PRO A 17 3.42 13.33 17.87
N GLU A 18 3.97 14.21 18.72
CA GLU A 18 3.44 14.37 20.08
C GLU A 18 2.02 14.94 20.04
N LYS A 19 1.77 15.95 19.20
CA LYS A 19 0.44 16.56 19.08
C LYS A 19 -0.61 15.57 18.57
N VAL A 20 -0.27 14.76 17.55
CA VAL A 20 -1.16 13.70 17.03
C VAL A 20 -1.41 12.63 18.10
N SER A 21 -0.39 12.27 18.90
CA SER A 21 -0.55 11.30 19.98
C SER A 21 -1.48 11.81 21.08
N ILE A 22 -1.37 13.08 21.48
CA ILE A 22 -2.18 13.68 22.55
C ILE A 22 -3.64 13.81 22.13
N SER A 23 -3.90 14.22 20.89
CA SER A 23 -5.27 14.37 20.37
C SER A 23 -6.00 13.05 20.16
N SER A 24 -5.27 11.92 20.15
CA SER A 24 -5.82 10.58 19.91
C SER A 24 -5.85 9.68 21.15
N LYS A 25 -5.52 10.20 22.35
CA LYS A 25 -5.61 9.44 23.61
C LYS A 25 -7.05 9.41 24.14
N MET A 26 -7.62 8.21 24.22
CA MET A 26 -8.63 7.88 25.24
C MET A 26 -7.91 7.24 26.45
N SER A 27 -8.35 7.59 27.65
CA SER A 27 -7.65 7.47 28.94
C SER A 27 -7.01 6.12 29.30
N THR A 28 -5.97 6.21 30.15
CA THR A 28 -5.19 5.21 30.93
C THR A 28 -4.16 4.30 30.26
N SER A 29 -4.08 4.19 28.94
CA SER A 29 -2.98 3.48 28.27
C SER A 29 -2.34 4.33 27.18
N ASN A 30 -1.01 4.27 27.04
CA ASN A 30 -0.30 4.87 25.90
C ASN A 30 -0.52 4.08 24.59
N LYS A 31 -1.17 2.91 24.66
CA LYS A 31 -1.55 2.09 23.50
C LYS A 31 -3.01 2.38 23.12
N LYS A 32 -3.28 2.58 21.83
CA LYS A 32 -4.62 2.87 21.27
C LYS A 32 -5.41 1.58 20.93
N GLN A 33 -4.84 0.44 21.27
CA GLN A 33 -5.40 -0.89 21.20
C GLN A 33 -5.09 -1.59 22.53
N LEU A 34 -6.11 -2.22 23.12
CA LEU A 34 -5.91 -3.17 24.20
C LEU A 34 -5.84 -4.55 23.56
N VAL A 35 -4.77 -5.28 23.83
CA VAL A 35 -4.67 -6.67 23.39
C VAL A 35 -4.36 -7.55 24.58
N GLU A 36 -5.18 -8.58 24.72
CA GLU A 36 -5.12 -9.57 25.77
C GLU A 36 -5.33 -10.95 25.14
N THR A 37 -4.65 -11.96 25.68
CA THR A 37 -4.80 -13.35 25.22
C THR A 37 -5.79 -14.08 26.13
N PHE A 38 -6.83 -14.64 25.53
CA PHE A 38 -7.85 -15.42 26.24
C PHE A 38 -7.89 -16.85 25.71
N ALA A 39 -8.33 -17.78 26.54
CA ALA A 39 -8.80 -19.06 26.01
C ALA A 39 -10.05 -18.82 25.14
N SER A 40 -10.23 -19.59 24.05
CA SER A 40 -11.39 -19.43 23.16
C SER A 40 -12.73 -19.45 23.92
N SER A 41 -12.88 -20.37 24.88
CA SER A 41 -14.07 -20.47 25.74
C SER A 41 -14.34 -19.21 26.56
N GLU A 42 -13.29 -18.56 27.05
CA GLU A 42 -13.39 -17.33 27.83
C GLU A 42 -13.77 -16.15 26.93
N ALA A 43 -13.14 -16.03 25.76
CA ALA A 43 -13.45 -14.99 24.79
C ALA A 43 -14.91 -15.09 24.29
N GLN A 44 -15.39 -16.31 24.02
CA GLN A 44 -16.80 -16.58 23.68
C GLN A 44 -17.76 -16.14 24.79
N SER A 45 -17.39 -16.38 26.06
CA SER A 45 -18.21 -15.99 27.21
C SER A 45 -18.25 -14.46 27.40
N LEU A 46 -17.10 -13.79 27.28
CA LEU A 46 -16.97 -12.33 27.44
C LEU A 46 -17.73 -11.57 26.37
N LEU A 47 -17.60 -12.01 25.11
CA LEU A 47 -18.14 -11.33 23.95
C LEU A 47 -19.52 -11.88 23.54
N LYS A 48 -20.06 -12.87 24.27
CA LYS A 48 -21.31 -13.58 23.95
C LYS A 48 -21.36 -13.97 22.48
N THR A 49 -20.35 -14.73 22.05
CA THR A 49 -20.14 -15.10 20.65
C THR A 49 -19.77 -16.58 20.51
N GLU A 50 -19.74 -17.08 19.29
CA GLU A 50 -19.23 -18.39 18.92
C GLU A 50 -18.11 -18.21 17.87
N TYR A 51 -16.88 -18.59 18.23
CA TYR A 51 -15.74 -18.53 17.33
C TYR A 51 -15.68 -19.78 16.45
N ARG A 52 -15.43 -19.58 15.16
CA ARG A 52 -15.25 -20.64 14.16
C ARG A 52 -14.00 -20.35 13.34
N GLU A 53 -13.45 -21.41 12.76
CA GLU A 53 -12.39 -21.30 11.75
C GLU A 53 -13.04 -21.25 10.37
N TYR A 54 -12.70 -20.23 9.59
CA TYR A 54 -13.18 -20.00 8.23
C TYR A 54 -12.03 -20.17 7.26
N GLU A 55 -12.29 -20.78 6.12
CA GLU A 55 -11.34 -20.91 5.02
C GLU A 55 -11.83 -20.08 3.84
N HIS A 56 -10.96 -19.19 3.34
CA HIS A 56 -11.25 -18.40 2.16
C HIS A 56 -11.15 -19.26 0.90
N LEU A 57 -12.25 -19.44 0.17
CA LEU A 57 -12.36 -20.38 -0.95
C LEU A 57 -11.37 -20.10 -2.10
N GLY A 58 -10.93 -18.85 -2.29
CA GLY A 58 -10.03 -18.48 -3.38
C GLY A 58 -8.54 -18.60 -3.08
N THR A 59 -8.14 -18.58 -1.81
CA THR A 59 -6.73 -18.54 -1.39
C THR A 59 -6.34 -19.67 -0.45
N SER A 60 -7.32 -20.42 0.07
CA SER A 60 -7.16 -21.37 1.17
C SER A 60 -6.55 -20.77 2.44
N LYS A 61 -6.51 -19.43 2.57
CA LYS A 61 -6.13 -18.77 3.84
C LYS A 61 -7.20 -19.10 4.89
N ARG A 62 -6.78 -19.56 6.06
CA ARG A 62 -7.66 -19.85 7.21
C ARG A 62 -7.62 -18.69 8.18
N SER A 63 -8.77 -18.33 8.72
CA SER A 63 -8.92 -17.24 9.70
C SER A 63 -9.91 -17.65 10.80
N VAL A 64 -9.76 -17.09 11.98
CA VAL A 64 -10.73 -17.26 13.08
C VAL A 64 -11.66 -16.05 13.06
N GLY A 65 -12.95 -16.28 13.24
CA GLY A 65 -13.97 -15.22 13.25
C GLY A 65 -15.24 -15.66 13.95
N CYS A 66 -16.25 -14.79 13.96
CA CYS A 66 -17.59 -15.12 14.43
C CYS A 66 -18.66 -14.36 13.63
N GLU A 67 -19.91 -14.80 13.71
CA GLU A 67 -21.04 -14.17 12.99
C GLU A 67 -21.59 -12.94 13.72
N GLU A 68 -21.54 -12.93 15.05
CA GLU A 68 -22.01 -11.82 15.88
C GLU A 68 -21.27 -11.80 17.22
N TYR A 69 -21.19 -10.63 17.85
CA TYR A 69 -20.70 -10.49 19.22
C TYR A 69 -21.41 -9.33 19.93
N SER A 70 -21.32 -9.30 21.26
CA SER A 70 -21.90 -8.27 22.10
C SER A 70 -20.91 -7.79 23.17
N VAL A 71 -20.99 -6.50 23.49
CA VAL A 71 -20.28 -5.89 24.61
C VAL A 71 -21.29 -5.24 25.58
N PRO A 72 -20.96 -5.07 26.88
CA PRO A 72 -21.78 -4.31 27.81
C PRO A 72 -22.11 -2.91 27.26
N ALA A 73 -23.35 -2.45 27.47
CA ALA A 73 -23.84 -1.19 26.92
C ALA A 73 -22.96 0.01 27.30
N ASP A 74 -22.48 0.05 28.55
CA ASP A 74 -21.62 1.12 29.05
C ASP A 74 -20.23 1.16 28.40
N LEU A 75 -19.77 0.02 27.85
CA LEU A 75 -18.48 -0.11 27.16
C LEU A 75 -18.59 0.20 25.67
N ARG A 76 -19.79 0.19 25.08
CA ARG A 76 -20.00 0.43 23.64
C ARG A 76 -19.38 1.74 23.14
N ARG A 77 -19.41 2.80 23.96
CA ARG A 77 -18.81 4.11 23.62
C ARG A 77 -17.28 4.16 23.77
N HIS A 78 -16.68 3.08 24.27
CA HIS A 78 -15.25 2.98 24.56
C HIS A 78 -14.52 1.96 23.70
N ILE A 79 -15.25 1.23 22.85
CA ILE A 79 -14.74 0.16 22.00
C ILE A 79 -15.14 0.50 20.57
N ASP A 80 -14.14 0.71 19.70
CA ASP A 80 -14.37 0.92 18.27
C ASP A 80 -14.81 -0.39 17.60
N TYR A 81 -14.03 -1.46 17.82
CA TYR A 81 -14.28 -2.80 17.33
C TYR A 81 -13.53 -3.83 18.18
N VAL A 82 -13.91 -5.11 18.03
CA VAL A 82 -13.20 -6.25 18.59
C VAL A 82 -12.74 -7.14 17.44
N THR A 83 -11.48 -7.55 17.43
CA THR A 83 -10.93 -8.47 16.42
C THR A 83 -10.26 -9.65 17.13
N PRO A 84 -10.36 -10.89 16.63
CA PRO A 84 -10.90 -11.30 15.33
C PRO A 84 -12.37 -11.74 15.41
N THR A 85 -13.34 -10.82 15.48
CA THR A 85 -14.78 -11.13 15.56
C THR A 85 -15.45 -11.11 14.17
N VAL A 86 -16.42 -10.24 13.94
CA VAL A 86 -17.08 -10.05 12.65
C VAL A 86 -16.13 -9.25 11.76
N ASN A 87 -15.20 -9.94 11.11
CA ASN A 87 -14.35 -9.34 10.09
C ASN A 87 -14.33 -10.23 8.85
N THR A 88 -15.01 -9.78 7.80
CA THR A 88 -15.11 -10.47 6.51
C THR A 88 -14.09 -9.97 5.49
N ALA A 89 -13.30 -8.95 5.83
CA ALA A 89 -12.31 -8.38 4.92
C ALA A 89 -11.08 -9.30 4.89
N VAL A 90 -11.08 -10.24 3.94
CA VAL A 90 -9.83 -10.83 3.45
C VAL A 90 -9.40 -9.95 2.30
N ILE A 91 -8.32 -9.20 2.50
CA ILE A 91 -7.64 -8.51 1.42
C ILE A 91 -6.81 -9.57 0.67
N ILE A 92 -6.88 -9.56 -0.66
CA ILE A 92 -6.41 -10.66 -1.50
C ILE A 92 -5.43 -10.09 -2.53
N LYS A 93 -4.27 -10.75 -2.66
CA LYS A 93 -3.45 -10.62 -3.88
C LYS A 93 -4.28 -11.03 -5.09
N ARG A 94 -4.64 -10.10 -5.96
CA ARG A 94 -5.28 -10.49 -7.22
C ARG A 94 -4.23 -11.06 -8.15
N SER A 95 -4.47 -12.29 -8.59
CA SER A 95 -3.54 -13.01 -9.45
C SER A 95 -3.25 -12.20 -10.71
N SER A 96 -1.99 -12.17 -11.11
CA SER A 96 -1.47 -11.75 -12.42
C SER A 96 -2.08 -12.48 -13.64
N ASN A 97 -3.05 -13.38 -13.44
CA ASN A 97 -3.61 -14.20 -14.49
C ASN A 97 -4.78 -13.52 -15.23
N ARG A 98 -4.47 -12.42 -15.93
CA ARG A 98 -5.19 -12.05 -17.16
C ARG A 98 -4.27 -11.59 -18.31
N TRP A 99 -2.98 -11.94 -18.29
CA TRP A 99 -2.34 -12.26 -19.56
C TRP A 99 -2.64 -13.71 -19.91
N GLY A 100 -3.81 -13.94 -20.51
CA GLY A 100 -4.08 -15.18 -21.21
C GLY A 100 -2.88 -15.51 -22.11
N GLY A 101 -2.38 -16.75 -21.96
CA GLY A 101 -1.10 -17.20 -22.49
C GLY A 101 -0.76 -16.58 -23.84
N ARG A 102 0.22 -15.68 -23.85
CA ARG A 102 0.95 -15.40 -25.08
C ARG A 102 1.93 -16.57 -25.28
N PRO A 103 2.01 -17.15 -26.47
CA PRO A 103 3.03 -18.15 -26.75
C PRO A 103 4.40 -17.53 -26.46
N GLU A 104 5.23 -18.31 -25.78
CA GLU A 104 6.63 -18.05 -25.48
C GLU A 104 7.29 -17.33 -26.68
N MET A 105 7.58 -16.04 -26.54
CA MET A 105 8.33 -15.32 -27.58
C MET A 105 9.77 -15.80 -27.48
N THR A 106 10.21 -16.55 -28.48
CA THR A 106 11.63 -16.89 -28.66
C THR A 106 12.48 -15.61 -28.62
N PRO A 107 13.67 -15.62 -28.00
CA PRO A 107 14.52 -14.44 -27.92
C PRO A 107 14.92 -14.02 -29.33
N ASN A 108 14.33 -12.96 -29.87
CA ASN A 108 14.85 -12.36 -31.08
C ASN A 108 16.10 -11.57 -30.70
N THR A 109 17.26 -12.13 -31.04
CA THR A 109 18.60 -11.55 -30.83
C THR A 109 18.87 -10.27 -31.65
N ASN A 110 17.86 -9.73 -32.31
CA ASN A 110 17.93 -8.49 -33.10
C ASN A 110 17.05 -7.40 -32.48
N LEU A 111 17.37 -6.97 -31.26
CA LEU A 111 16.83 -5.70 -30.75
C LEU A 111 17.50 -4.54 -31.52
N PRO A 112 16.75 -3.66 -32.19
CA PRO A 112 17.32 -2.45 -32.76
C PRO A 112 17.83 -1.52 -31.64
N PRO A 113 18.79 -0.63 -31.93
CA PRO A 113 19.38 0.26 -30.93
C PRO A 113 18.32 1.16 -30.27
N PRO A 114 18.57 1.64 -29.03
CA PRO A 114 17.60 2.40 -28.25
C PRO A 114 17.15 3.66 -29.02
N ILE A 115 15.84 3.82 -29.11
CA ILE A 115 15.18 4.92 -29.84
C ILE A 115 15.26 6.20 -28.99
N ILE A 116 15.78 7.26 -29.60
CA ILE A 116 15.86 8.63 -29.06
C ILE A 116 14.44 9.25 -28.96
N PRO A 117 14.11 10.08 -27.95
CA PRO A 117 12.72 10.42 -27.59
C PRO A 117 12.01 11.30 -28.62
N GLY A 118 10.67 11.17 -28.72
CA GLY A 118 9.80 12.21 -29.29
C GLY A 118 8.74 11.79 -30.32
N LYS A 119 8.59 10.51 -30.66
CA LYS A 119 7.47 10.06 -31.50
C LYS A 119 6.79 8.83 -30.92
N LEU A 120 5.53 8.98 -30.53
CA LEU A 120 4.62 7.86 -30.29
C LEU A 120 4.47 7.08 -31.60
N THR A 121 5.25 6.02 -31.78
CA THR A 121 5.03 5.08 -32.88
C THR A 121 4.10 3.99 -32.41
N LYS A 122 2.90 3.98 -32.98
CA LYS A 122 1.93 2.89 -32.90
C LYS A 122 2.64 1.58 -33.26
N ARG A 123 2.74 0.64 -32.31
CA ARG A 123 3.12 -0.75 -32.63
C ARG A 123 1.86 -1.44 -33.15
N ASP A 124 1.96 -2.22 -34.22
CA ASP A 124 0.87 -2.91 -34.93
C ASP A 124 0.20 -4.04 -34.13
N SER A 125 0.07 -3.89 -32.81
CA SER A 125 -0.46 -4.91 -31.91
C SER A 125 -1.44 -4.28 -30.91
N GLY A 126 -2.40 -3.49 -31.38
CA GLY A 126 -3.70 -3.24 -30.74
C GLY A 126 -3.76 -2.78 -29.28
N GLY A 127 -2.65 -2.44 -28.63
CA GLY A 127 -2.57 -2.02 -27.25
C GLY A 127 -1.74 -0.76 -27.13
N TYR A 128 -2.32 0.29 -26.57
CA TYR A 128 -1.55 1.39 -26.02
C TYR A 128 -0.88 0.87 -24.75
N PHE A 129 0.38 0.46 -24.85
CA PHE A 129 1.24 0.43 -23.68
C PHE A 129 1.59 1.88 -23.36
N ILE A 130 1.64 2.26 -22.08
CA ILE A 130 2.41 3.45 -21.69
C ILE A 130 3.82 3.17 -22.18
N GLY A 131 4.17 3.75 -23.32
CA GLY A 131 5.49 3.59 -23.91
C GLY A 131 6.49 4.10 -22.88
N LEU A 132 7.45 3.24 -22.51
CA LEU A 132 8.55 3.49 -21.59
C LEU A 132 9.41 4.72 -21.96
N GLY A 133 9.14 5.39 -23.09
CA GLY A 133 9.73 6.67 -23.48
C GLY A 133 9.13 7.91 -22.79
N ASN A 134 8.13 7.75 -21.91
CA ASN A 134 7.50 8.87 -21.20
C ASN A 134 8.06 9.11 -19.78
N PHE A 135 8.88 8.23 -19.21
CA PHE A 135 9.54 8.50 -17.92
C PHE A 135 10.53 9.67 -18.03
N GLN A 136 11.21 9.79 -19.17
CA GLN A 136 12.08 10.92 -19.48
C GLN A 136 11.32 12.27 -19.62
N LEU A 137 10.00 12.24 -19.87
CA LEU A 137 9.13 13.42 -19.93
C LEU A 137 8.64 13.88 -18.54
N LEU A 138 8.57 12.97 -17.57
CA LEU A 138 8.16 13.28 -16.19
C LEU A 138 9.33 13.75 -15.33
N SER A 139 10.52 13.20 -15.58
CA SER A 139 11.78 13.76 -15.07
C SER A 139 12.12 15.03 -15.84
N CYS A 140 11.58 16.20 -15.44
CA CYS A 140 11.83 17.51 -16.07
C CYS A 140 13.34 17.72 -16.42
N PRO A 141 13.80 17.47 -17.67
CA PRO A 141 15.22 17.53 -17.98
C PRO A 141 15.73 18.97 -18.09
N GLU A 142 14.81 19.92 -18.26
CA GLU A 142 15.15 21.30 -18.61
C GLU A 142 15.43 22.21 -17.41
N HIS A 143 15.27 21.74 -16.17
CA HIS A 143 15.60 22.55 -15.00
C HIS A 143 16.34 21.79 -13.89
N PRO A 144 17.62 21.43 -14.11
CA PRO A 144 18.50 20.99 -13.02
C PRO A 144 18.61 22.02 -11.89
N ARG A 145 18.25 23.29 -12.15
CA ARG A 145 18.17 24.36 -11.13
C ARG A 145 16.88 24.37 -10.30
N LEU A 146 15.76 23.79 -10.78
CA LEU A 146 14.55 23.69 -9.95
C LEU A 146 14.61 22.53 -8.96
N LEU A 147 15.32 21.44 -9.27
CA LEU A 147 15.43 20.26 -8.41
C LEU A 147 16.48 20.41 -7.28
N ALA A 148 17.44 21.32 -7.44
CA ALA A 148 18.52 21.51 -6.45
C ALA A 148 18.04 22.14 -5.14
N ASP A 149 16.96 22.92 -5.18
CA ASP A 149 16.42 23.67 -4.04
C ASP A 149 15.17 23.00 -3.41
N ILE A 150 14.71 21.87 -3.96
CA ILE A 150 13.62 21.09 -3.35
C ILE A 150 14.24 20.22 -2.25
N PRO A 151 13.77 20.30 -0.99
CA PRO A 151 14.14 19.34 0.04
C PRO A 151 13.95 17.94 -0.52
N ARG A 152 14.96 17.07 -0.43
CA ARG A 152 14.83 15.69 -0.94
C ARG A 152 13.72 14.98 -0.17
N SER A 153 12.56 14.85 -0.80
CA SER A 153 11.45 14.06 -0.29
C SER A 153 11.79 12.57 -0.39
N THR A 154 11.20 11.80 0.51
CA THR A 154 11.26 10.34 0.52
C THR A 154 9.98 9.77 -0.10
N TYR A 155 10.14 8.75 -0.94
CA TYR A 155 9.02 7.99 -1.49
C TYR A 155 9.15 6.52 -1.07
N ALA A 156 8.14 5.97 -0.41
CA ALA A 156 8.10 4.57 -0.04
C ALA A 156 7.20 3.76 -0.98
N VAL A 157 7.67 2.58 -1.38
CA VAL A 157 6.87 1.52 -2.00
C VAL A 157 6.56 0.49 -0.92
N VAL A 158 5.29 0.12 -0.78
CA VAL A 158 4.84 -0.88 0.21
C VAL A 158 4.46 -2.17 -0.48
N GLU A 159 5.07 -3.26 -0.03
CA GLU A 159 4.92 -4.58 -0.60
C GLU A 159 4.56 -5.61 0.47
N TYR A 160 3.72 -6.56 0.09
CA TYR A 160 3.19 -7.57 0.99
C TYR A 160 3.54 -8.98 0.55
N ASN A 161 3.32 -9.95 1.45
CA ASN A 161 3.65 -11.35 1.26
C ASN A 161 5.16 -11.57 1.06
N SER A 162 5.54 -12.73 0.52
CA SER A 162 6.93 -13.08 0.31
C SER A 162 7.56 -12.50 -0.96
N GLN A 163 6.86 -11.65 -1.73
CA GLN A 163 7.43 -11.11 -2.96
C GLN A 163 8.58 -10.13 -2.68
N GLY A 164 9.40 -9.85 -3.70
CA GLY A 164 10.48 -8.87 -3.60
C GLY A 164 10.69 -8.12 -4.90
N TYR A 165 11.71 -7.28 -4.95
CA TYR A 165 12.24 -6.75 -6.21
C TYR A 165 13.62 -7.37 -6.49
N TYR A 166 13.97 -7.46 -7.78
CA TYR A 166 15.27 -7.97 -8.22
C TYR A 166 16.17 -6.79 -8.62
N ALA A 167 17.15 -6.46 -7.78
CA ALA A 167 18.01 -5.30 -7.98
C ALA A 167 18.67 -5.22 -9.39
N PRO A 168 19.14 -6.31 -10.01
CA PRO A 168 19.66 -6.25 -11.38
C PRO A 168 18.65 -5.80 -12.44
N ASP A 169 17.37 -6.14 -12.28
CA ASP A 169 16.31 -5.68 -13.18
C ASP A 169 16.05 -4.19 -12.98
N LEU A 170 16.00 -3.74 -11.72
CA LEU A 170 15.88 -2.33 -11.39
C LEU A 170 17.05 -1.51 -11.96
N PHE A 171 18.29 -1.99 -11.79
CA PHE A 171 19.47 -1.32 -12.33
C PHE A 171 19.43 -1.25 -13.86
N SER A 172 18.94 -2.31 -14.51
CA SER A 172 18.74 -2.32 -15.96
C SER A 172 17.65 -1.33 -16.37
N PHE A 173 16.56 -1.21 -15.61
CA PHE A 173 15.52 -0.21 -15.83
C PHE A 173 16.07 1.21 -15.70
N LEU A 174 16.77 1.52 -14.61
CA LEU A 174 17.35 2.84 -14.35
C LEU A 174 18.38 3.24 -15.41
N ALA A 175 19.23 2.29 -15.84
CA ALA A 175 20.24 2.54 -16.86
C ALA A 175 19.62 2.78 -18.24
N ASN A 176 18.65 1.95 -18.65
CA ASN A 176 18.17 1.94 -20.03
C ASN A 176 16.97 2.85 -20.27
N LEU A 177 16.13 3.11 -19.25
CA LEU A 177 14.86 3.84 -19.41
C LEU A 177 14.84 5.18 -18.66
N VAL A 178 15.55 5.28 -17.54
CA VAL A 178 15.69 6.55 -16.78
C VAL A 178 17.03 7.23 -17.12
N THR A 179 17.95 6.53 -17.79
CA THR A 179 19.29 7.01 -18.20
C THR A 179 20.17 7.45 -17.02
N VAL A 180 19.98 6.84 -15.85
CA VAL A 180 20.74 7.13 -14.63
C VAL A 180 22.17 6.61 -14.75
N THR A 181 23.13 7.49 -14.59
CA THR A 181 24.53 7.11 -14.35
C THR A 181 24.74 6.85 -12.86
N ASN A 182 25.49 5.79 -12.50
CA ASN A 182 25.66 5.33 -11.11
C ASN A 182 24.37 4.79 -10.47
N TYR A 183 23.53 4.09 -11.24
CA TYR A 183 22.27 3.47 -10.78
C TYR A 183 22.43 2.61 -9.52
N ALA A 184 23.61 2.01 -9.28
CA ALA A 184 23.88 1.25 -8.07
C ALA A 184 23.80 2.08 -6.77
N ASN A 185 23.95 3.42 -6.86
CA ASN A 185 23.77 4.33 -5.72
C ASN A 185 22.30 4.64 -5.42
N TYR A 186 21.37 4.14 -6.25
CA TYR A 186 19.94 4.38 -6.16
C TYR A 186 19.16 3.09 -5.87
N ASP A 187 19.83 2.04 -5.36
CA ASP A 187 19.13 0.91 -4.74
C ASP A 187 18.28 1.42 -3.56
N PRO A 188 16.97 1.11 -3.47
CA PRO A 188 16.14 1.60 -2.38
C PRO A 188 16.65 1.14 -1.01
N THR A 189 16.38 1.93 0.01
CA THR A 189 16.59 1.47 1.39
C THR A 189 15.44 0.55 1.79
N VAL A 190 15.77 -0.72 2.02
CA VAL A 190 14.80 -1.76 2.35
C VAL A 190 14.55 -1.80 3.86
N TYR A 191 13.28 -1.75 4.24
CA TYR A 191 12.79 -1.95 5.61
C TYR A 191 11.89 -3.19 5.63
N VAL A 192 12.22 -4.16 6.49
CA VAL A 192 11.51 -5.44 6.55
C VAL A 192 10.89 -5.60 7.93
N MET A 193 9.59 -5.88 7.99
CA MET A 193 8.94 -6.32 9.23
C MET A 193 9.47 -7.70 9.63
N SER A 194 9.69 -7.95 10.92
CA SER A 194 10.40 -9.16 11.38
C SER A 194 9.63 -10.46 11.13
N ASP A 195 8.32 -10.37 10.90
CA ASP A 195 7.46 -11.48 10.51
C ASP A 195 7.30 -11.61 8.99
N ALA A 196 7.80 -10.64 8.23
CA ALA A 196 7.82 -10.66 6.77
C ALA A 196 9.07 -11.37 6.24
N ASN A 197 8.96 -11.91 5.03
CA ASN A 197 10.08 -12.42 4.26
C ASN A 197 10.08 -11.74 2.90
N MET A 198 11.26 -11.49 2.34
CA MET A 198 11.41 -11.02 0.97
C MET A 198 12.00 -12.17 0.15
N TYR A 199 11.39 -12.52 -0.99
CA TYR A 199 11.92 -13.57 -1.85
C TYR A 199 13.29 -13.18 -2.38
N GLN A 200 14.23 -14.12 -2.35
CA GLN A 200 15.62 -13.95 -2.77
C GLN A 200 16.08 -15.08 -3.72
N GLY A 201 15.12 -15.81 -4.30
CA GLY A 201 15.40 -16.89 -5.23
C GLY A 201 15.62 -16.42 -6.66
N SER A 202 15.61 -17.36 -7.60
CA SER A 202 15.81 -17.08 -9.03
C SER A 202 14.75 -16.12 -9.57
N PRO A 203 15.14 -15.16 -10.44
CA PRO A 203 14.22 -14.18 -10.99
C PRO A 203 13.09 -14.87 -11.76
N ASN A 204 11.85 -14.57 -11.38
CA ASN A 204 10.64 -15.02 -12.03
C ASN A 204 9.53 -13.97 -11.81
N PHE A 205 8.53 -14.00 -12.69
CA PHE A 205 7.48 -12.98 -12.67
C PHE A 205 6.55 -13.09 -11.45
N ASP A 206 6.29 -14.30 -10.95
CA ASP A 206 5.33 -14.51 -9.86
C ASP A 206 5.87 -14.03 -8.51
N ASP A 207 7.19 -14.07 -8.29
CA ASP A 207 7.84 -13.64 -7.05
C ASP A 207 8.37 -12.20 -7.11
N TYR A 208 8.68 -11.68 -8.30
CA TYR A 208 9.27 -10.33 -8.46
C TYR A 208 8.43 -9.34 -9.26
N GLY A 209 7.32 -9.76 -9.88
CA GLY A 209 6.56 -8.93 -10.84
C GLY A 209 6.07 -7.61 -10.24
N GLU A 210 5.35 -7.68 -9.12
CA GLU A 210 4.80 -6.50 -8.43
C GLU A 210 5.92 -5.62 -7.85
N GLY A 211 6.79 -6.21 -7.03
CA GLY A 211 7.94 -5.53 -6.44
C GLY A 211 8.84 -4.83 -7.45
N ASN A 212 9.09 -5.45 -8.61
CA ASN A 212 9.79 -4.80 -9.72
C ASN A 212 8.97 -3.66 -10.33
N LEU A 213 7.70 -3.89 -10.64
CA LEU A 213 6.83 -2.89 -11.25
C LEU A 213 6.80 -1.62 -10.41
N ASP A 214 6.49 -1.76 -9.12
CA ASP A 214 6.29 -0.63 -8.22
C ASP A 214 7.58 0.14 -7.97
N VAL A 215 8.68 -0.54 -7.67
CA VAL A 215 9.96 0.13 -7.43
C VAL A 215 10.49 0.80 -8.70
N GLN A 216 10.35 0.16 -9.87
CA GLN A 216 10.83 0.72 -11.13
C GLN A 216 10.00 1.94 -11.54
N VAL A 217 8.67 1.86 -11.45
CA VAL A 217 7.79 3.00 -11.76
C VAL A 217 8.03 4.12 -10.77
N ALA A 218 8.06 3.84 -9.46
CA ALA A 218 8.31 4.85 -8.44
C ALA A 218 9.64 5.56 -8.69
N GLN A 219 10.74 4.82 -8.79
CA GLN A 219 12.06 5.42 -9.00
C GLN A 219 12.19 6.13 -10.34
N GLY A 220 11.56 5.62 -11.41
CA GLY A 220 11.52 6.30 -12.70
C GLY A 220 10.79 7.64 -12.66
N LEU A 221 9.81 7.82 -11.77
CA LEU A 221 9.06 9.07 -11.59
C LEU A 221 9.76 10.05 -10.67
N VAL A 222 10.29 9.57 -9.54
CA VAL A 222 10.78 10.44 -8.47
C VAL A 222 12.28 10.68 -8.53
N TYR A 223 13.02 10.04 -9.45
CA TYR A 223 14.46 10.24 -9.58
C TYR A 223 14.84 11.74 -9.62
N PRO A 224 15.82 12.21 -8.82
CA PRO A 224 16.76 11.45 -7.98
C PRO A 224 16.38 11.40 -6.48
N ALA A 225 15.10 11.49 -6.13
CA ALA A 225 14.63 11.36 -4.75
C ALA A 225 15.00 10.00 -4.15
N HIS A 226 15.12 9.95 -2.81
CA HIS A 226 15.46 8.71 -2.11
C HIS A 226 14.21 7.83 -2.00
N THR A 227 14.36 6.57 -2.38
CA THR A 227 13.27 5.58 -2.36
C THR A 227 13.47 4.60 -1.23
N MET A 228 12.37 4.29 -0.56
CA MET A 228 12.29 3.30 0.50
C MET A 228 11.42 2.15 0.02
N TYR A 229 11.75 0.93 0.43
CA TYR A 229 10.98 -0.27 0.10
C TYR A 229 10.55 -0.94 1.40
N TYR A 230 9.25 -0.96 1.68
CA TYR A 230 8.69 -1.55 2.89
C TYR A 230 8.18 -2.95 2.59
N GLN A 231 8.89 -3.96 3.09
CA GLN A 231 8.48 -5.36 3.01
C GLN A 231 7.67 -5.75 4.24
N LEU A 232 6.42 -6.12 4.01
CA LEU A 232 5.44 -6.50 5.01
C LEU A 232 4.95 -7.92 4.76
N ASN A 233 4.39 -8.55 5.80
CA ASN A 233 3.98 -9.95 5.73
C ASN A 233 2.55 -10.10 5.19
N ASP A 234 1.62 -9.28 5.69
CA ASP A 234 0.22 -9.27 5.31
C ASP A 234 -0.29 -7.84 5.12
N ASP A 235 -1.36 -7.70 4.35
CA ASP A 235 -1.92 -6.40 3.92
C ASP A 235 -2.45 -5.52 5.05
N ASP A 236 -2.86 -6.13 6.17
CA ASP A 236 -3.37 -5.42 7.34
C ASP A 236 -2.29 -4.86 8.29
N VAL A 237 -1.01 -5.15 8.05
CA VAL A 237 0.07 -4.78 8.97
C VAL A 237 0.87 -3.52 8.58
N PHE A 238 0.45 -2.76 7.56
CA PHE A 238 1.16 -1.52 7.19
C PHE A 238 1.18 -0.50 8.34
N LEU A 239 0.04 -0.30 9.01
CA LEU A 239 0.00 0.62 10.14
C LEU A 239 0.82 0.09 11.33
N ASP A 240 0.96 -1.23 11.47
CA ASP A 240 1.85 -1.83 12.45
C ASP A 240 3.32 -1.50 12.15
N ALA A 241 3.72 -1.38 10.89
CA ALA A 241 5.09 -1.01 10.55
C ALA A 241 5.46 0.40 11.03
N VAL A 242 4.53 1.35 10.91
CA VAL A 242 4.82 2.79 11.03
C VAL A 242 4.26 3.46 12.30
N ASP A 243 3.28 2.86 12.97
CA ASP A 243 2.70 3.38 14.22
C ASP A 243 2.76 2.33 15.34
N ALA A 244 3.73 2.48 16.24
CA ALA A 244 3.89 1.61 17.42
C ALA A 244 2.64 1.58 18.34
N SER A 245 1.79 2.60 18.27
CA SER A 245 0.56 2.68 19.06
C SER A 245 -0.61 1.91 18.43
N TYR A 246 -0.48 1.49 17.16
CA TYR A 246 -1.44 0.69 16.42
C TYR A 246 -1.10 -0.81 16.40
N CYS A 247 0.06 -1.22 16.94
CA CYS A 247 0.55 -2.59 16.93
C CYS A 247 -0.49 -3.67 17.28
N SER A 248 -0.90 -4.40 16.25
CA SER A 248 -1.75 -5.57 16.32
C SER A 248 -0.98 -6.76 16.88
N VAL A 249 -1.25 -7.12 18.13
CA VAL A 249 -0.58 -8.27 18.77
C VAL A 249 -0.98 -9.57 18.06
N GLY A 250 0.03 -10.39 17.73
CA GLY A 250 -0.13 -11.67 17.06
C GLY A 250 -0.13 -11.59 15.53
N LYS A 251 -0.19 -10.39 14.95
CA LYS A 251 0.01 -10.15 13.51
C LYS A 251 1.25 -9.31 13.23
N ALA A 252 1.57 -8.35 14.11
CA ALA A 252 2.74 -7.51 13.95
C ALA A 252 4.03 -8.24 14.36
N GLY A 253 5.09 -8.07 13.56
CA GLY A 253 6.45 -8.43 13.94
C GLY A 253 6.96 -7.75 15.22
N SER A 254 8.03 -8.31 15.78
CA SER A 254 8.75 -7.78 16.95
C SER A 254 9.26 -6.34 16.79
N ASN A 255 9.38 -5.84 15.56
CA ASN A 255 9.82 -4.49 15.22
C ASN A 255 8.66 -3.56 14.80
N CYS A 256 7.47 -3.79 15.32
CA CYS A 256 6.31 -2.92 15.13
C CYS A 256 6.61 -1.45 15.49
N GLY A 257 6.20 -0.53 14.61
CA GLY A 257 6.34 0.91 14.73
C GLY A 257 7.77 1.43 14.61
N THR A 258 8.68 0.63 14.03
CA THR A 258 10.09 1.01 13.86
C THR A 258 10.42 1.48 12.45
N ILE A 259 9.54 1.24 11.47
CA ILE A 259 9.78 1.66 10.10
C ILE A 259 9.52 3.17 10.01
N PRO A 260 10.50 3.97 9.55
CA PRO A 260 10.34 5.42 9.43
C PRO A 260 9.27 5.78 8.40
N ILE A 261 8.44 6.77 8.71
CA ILE A 261 7.39 7.28 7.82
C ILE A 261 8.02 8.13 6.70
N ALA A 262 7.76 7.78 5.44
CA ALA A 262 8.14 8.60 4.28
C ALA A 262 7.18 9.77 4.06
N ASP A 263 7.62 10.76 3.27
CA ASP A 263 6.79 11.91 2.89
C ASP A 263 5.64 11.49 1.97
N VAL A 264 5.91 10.54 1.06
CA VAL A 264 4.93 9.93 0.17
C VAL A 264 5.05 8.42 0.27
N ILE A 265 3.92 7.73 0.41
CA ILE A 265 3.86 6.26 0.52
C ILE A 265 2.88 5.75 -0.53
N GLY A 266 3.37 4.92 -1.45
CA GLY A 266 2.59 4.25 -2.48
C GLY A 266 2.31 2.80 -2.14
N VAL A 267 1.06 2.39 -2.28
CA VAL A 267 0.57 1.04 -2.01
C VAL A 267 -0.27 0.56 -3.18
N SER A 268 0.20 -0.45 -3.91
CA SER A 268 -0.49 -1.08 -5.05
C SER A 268 -1.45 -2.20 -4.64
N TRP A 269 -1.63 -2.37 -3.33
CA TRP A 269 -2.43 -3.44 -2.74
C TRP A 269 -3.70 -2.91 -2.11
N GLY A 270 -4.76 -3.71 -2.19
CA GLY A 270 -6.07 -3.39 -1.66
C GLY A 270 -6.99 -4.59 -1.67
N GLY A 271 -8.17 -4.43 -1.10
CA GLY A 271 -9.22 -5.43 -1.03
C GLY A 271 -10.59 -4.77 -0.95
N GLU A 272 -11.64 -5.58 -0.76
CA GLU A 272 -13.01 -5.10 -0.91
C GLU A 272 -13.41 -4.10 0.20
N GLU A 273 -13.96 -2.95 -0.19
CA GLU A 273 -14.63 -2.05 0.75
C GLU A 273 -15.89 -2.71 1.32
N THR A 274 -16.01 -2.73 2.65
CA THR A 274 -17.20 -3.19 3.36
C THR A 274 -17.82 -2.02 4.11
N PRO A 275 -18.86 -1.36 3.54
CA PRO A 275 -19.50 -0.21 4.17
C PRO A 275 -19.97 -0.52 5.61
N GLY A 276 -19.70 0.39 6.54
CA GLY A 276 -20.05 0.23 7.95
C GLY A 276 -19.15 -0.73 8.73
N ASN A 277 -18.09 -1.27 8.10
CA ASN A 277 -17.09 -2.06 8.81
C ASN A 277 -16.26 -1.16 9.73
N ALA A 278 -16.33 -1.45 11.04
CA ALA A 278 -15.66 -0.67 12.08
C ALA A 278 -14.13 -0.77 12.00
N TYR A 279 -13.59 -1.90 11.53
CA TYR A 279 -12.15 -2.05 11.29
C TYR A 279 -11.69 -1.13 10.15
N GLN A 280 -12.34 -1.14 8.99
CA GLN A 280 -11.99 -0.24 7.88
C GLN A 280 -12.13 1.23 8.27
N THR A 281 -13.19 1.58 9.01
CA THR A 281 -13.37 2.94 9.56
C THR A 281 -12.22 3.35 10.47
N ARG A 282 -11.80 2.46 11.38
CA ARG A 282 -10.66 2.70 12.26
C ARG A 282 -9.36 2.85 11.48
N THR A 283 -9.11 1.98 10.50
CA THR A 283 -7.91 2.05 9.66
C THR A 283 -7.85 3.38 8.89
N CYS A 284 -8.97 3.85 8.32
CA CYS A 284 -9.04 5.17 7.70
C CYS A 284 -8.69 6.29 8.69
N ASN A 285 -9.14 6.20 9.95
CA ASN A 285 -8.77 7.17 11.00
C ASN A 285 -7.28 7.16 11.34
N GLU A 286 -6.57 6.05 11.15
CA GLU A 286 -5.11 6.00 11.32
C GLU A 286 -4.39 6.61 10.12
N TYR A 287 -4.87 6.40 8.89
CA TYR A 287 -4.35 7.13 7.72
C TYR A 287 -4.55 8.64 7.86
N MET A 288 -5.63 9.10 8.52
CA MET A 288 -5.78 10.52 8.87
C MET A 288 -4.64 11.04 9.73
N LYS A 289 -4.12 10.22 10.65
CA LYS A 289 -3.00 10.62 11.49
C LYS A 289 -1.74 10.83 10.66
N LEU A 290 -1.48 9.96 9.69
CA LEU A 290 -0.38 10.16 8.73
C LEU A 290 -0.56 11.46 7.95
N GLY A 291 -1.79 11.78 7.52
CA GLY A 291 -2.08 13.09 6.89
C GLY A 291 -1.88 14.30 7.81
N LEU A 292 -2.21 14.17 9.09
CA LEU A 292 -1.90 15.20 10.09
C LEU A 292 -0.39 15.38 10.25
N LEU A 293 0.41 14.32 10.10
CA LEU A 293 1.87 14.37 10.13
C LEU A 293 2.49 14.93 8.84
N GLY A 294 1.70 15.07 7.77
CA GLY A 294 2.16 15.59 6.47
C GLY A 294 2.55 14.53 5.45
N THR A 295 2.22 13.26 5.71
CA THR A 295 2.44 12.16 4.77
C THR A 295 1.32 12.09 3.75
N THR A 296 1.68 11.89 2.49
CA THR A 296 0.75 11.59 1.40
C THR A 296 0.66 10.08 1.20
N MET A 297 -0.56 9.54 1.21
CA MET A 297 -0.81 8.13 0.92
C MET A 297 -1.37 7.99 -0.50
N LEU A 298 -0.77 7.15 -1.33
CA LEU A 298 -1.26 6.80 -2.66
C LEU A 298 -1.68 5.33 -2.61
N TYR A 299 -2.93 5.03 -2.95
CA TYR A 299 -3.41 3.66 -3.08
C TYR A 299 -3.85 3.39 -4.50
N ALA A 300 -3.53 2.20 -5.02
CA ALA A 300 -4.18 1.71 -6.22
C ALA A 300 -5.69 1.57 -5.97
N SER A 301 -6.47 1.95 -6.96
CA SER A 301 -7.94 1.91 -6.93
C SER A 301 -8.54 0.53 -7.17
N GLY A 302 -7.70 -0.45 -7.51
CA GLY A 302 -8.10 -1.76 -8.02
C GLY A 302 -8.02 -1.90 -9.54
N ASP A 303 -7.84 -3.14 -9.99
CA ASP A 303 -7.67 -3.52 -11.41
C ASP A 303 -8.97 -3.95 -12.10
N ASN A 304 -10.09 -3.91 -11.37
CA ASN A 304 -11.37 -4.47 -11.81
C ASN A 304 -12.38 -3.42 -12.28
N GLY A 305 -11.90 -2.20 -12.55
CA GLY A 305 -12.73 -1.11 -13.02
C GLY A 305 -13.75 -0.72 -11.95
N VAL A 306 -15.03 -0.77 -12.29
CA VAL A 306 -16.09 -0.35 -11.38
C VAL A 306 -16.44 -1.36 -10.30
N GLY A 307 -15.95 -2.61 -10.33
CA GLY A 307 -16.31 -3.51 -9.25
C GLY A 307 -15.61 -4.85 -9.24
N ASP A 308 -15.40 -5.33 -8.02
CA ASP A 308 -14.73 -6.58 -7.66
C ASP A 308 -15.58 -7.84 -7.87
N GLY A 309 -16.75 -7.70 -8.50
CA GLY A 309 -17.68 -8.79 -8.76
C GLY A 309 -18.87 -8.43 -9.68
N CYS A 310 -18.63 -7.71 -10.78
CA CYS A 310 -19.56 -7.42 -11.92
C CYS A 310 -21.02 -6.99 -11.60
N THR A 311 -21.37 -6.71 -10.35
CA THR A 311 -22.77 -6.51 -9.93
C THR A 311 -22.99 -5.21 -9.18
N THR A 312 -21.96 -4.60 -8.61
CA THR A 312 -22.04 -3.32 -7.88
C THR A 312 -20.79 -2.47 -8.09
N PHE A 313 -20.95 -1.14 -7.98
CA PHE A 313 -19.83 -0.21 -7.94
C PHE A 313 -19.11 -0.37 -6.59
N GLN A 314 -17.84 -0.78 -6.60
CA GLN A 314 -17.02 -0.92 -5.40
C GLN A 314 -15.61 -0.42 -5.68
N ILE A 315 -15.16 0.53 -4.86
CA ILE A 315 -13.76 1.00 -4.83
C ILE A 315 -13.02 0.09 -3.84
N ASP A 316 -11.77 -0.22 -4.13
CA ASP A 316 -10.97 -1.02 -3.20
C ASP A 316 -10.62 -0.23 -1.93
N PHE A 317 -10.73 -0.87 -0.79
CA PHE A 317 -10.10 -0.46 0.45
C PHE A 317 -8.59 -0.76 0.36
N SER A 318 -7.66 0.12 0.73
CA SER A 318 -7.83 1.37 1.47
C SER A 318 -8.04 2.62 0.62
N ALA A 319 -8.09 2.51 -0.71
CA ALA A 319 -8.37 3.65 -1.59
C ALA A 319 -9.74 4.30 -1.27
N SER A 320 -10.74 3.56 -0.80
CA SER A 320 -12.04 4.10 -0.40
C SER A 320 -12.04 5.00 0.84
N CYS A 321 -10.96 5.05 1.63
CA CYS A 321 -10.80 5.99 2.75
C CYS A 321 -10.88 7.48 2.32
N LEU A 322 -10.88 7.73 1.00
CA LEU A 322 -11.05 9.01 0.33
C LEU A 322 -12.39 9.71 0.54
N SER A 323 -13.46 8.98 0.82
CA SER A 323 -14.81 9.59 0.92
C SER A 323 -14.89 10.65 2.03
N ASP A 324 -13.94 10.64 2.98
CA ASP A 324 -13.77 11.64 4.03
C ASP A 324 -12.41 12.39 4.00
N LEU A 325 -11.52 12.15 3.01
CA LEU A 325 -10.11 12.60 3.09
C LEU A 325 -9.48 13.15 1.80
N PRO A 326 -8.74 14.28 1.88
CA PRO A 326 -7.80 14.73 0.84
C PRO A 326 -6.38 14.11 0.97
N VAL A 327 -6.18 13.15 1.88
CA VAL A 327 -4.85 12.63 2.30
C VAL A 327 -4.47 11.34 1.57
N VAL A 328 -5.47 10.51 1.29
CA VAL A 328 -5.32 9.38 0.36
C VAL A 328 -5.54 9.96 -1.03
N SER A 329 -4.92 9.43 -2.08
CA SER A 329 -5.37 9.65 -3.45
C SER A 329 -5.38 8.30 -4.16
N ALA A 330 -6.49 8.00 -4.84
CA ALA A 330 -6.59 6.84 -5.70
C ALA A 330 -6.23 7.27 -7.12
N SER A 331 -5.28 6.60 -7.74
CA SER A 331 -5.11 6.70 -9.19
C SER A 331 -6.27 5.93 -9.85
N ALA A 332 -7.38 6.62 -10.10
CA ALA A 332 -8.55 5.99 -10.73
C ALA A 332 -8.15 5.29 -12.04
N PRO A 333 -8.60 4.05 -12.31
CA PRO A 333 -8.55 3.55 -13.66
C PRO A 333 -9.58 4.39 -14.42
N VAL A 334 -9.28 4.67 -15.69
CA VAL A 334 -10.33 5.13 -16.60
C VAL A 334 -11.45 4.09 -16.52
N ALA A 335 -12.62 4.49 -16.04
CA ALA A 335 -13.81 3.66 -16.04
C ALA A 335 -14.09 3.29 -17.50
N ILE A 336 -13.69 2.08 -17.90
CA ILE A 336 -14.18 1.49 -19.14
C ILE A 336 -15.50 0.83 -18.74
N PRO A 337 -16.66 1.42 -19.11
CA PRO A 337 -17.92 0.73 -18.91
C PRO A 337 -17.86 -0.63 -19.63
N CYS A 338 -18.42 -1.66 -19.01
CA CYS A 338 -18.69 -2.92 -19.69
C CYS A 338 -19.54 -2.70 -20.95
#